data_AF-A0A1B6DX54-F1
#
_entry.id   AF-A0A1B6DX54-F1
#
_cell.length_a   1.000
_cell.length_b   1.000
_cell.length_c   1.000
_cell.angle_alpha   90.00
_cell.angle_beta   90.00
_cell.angle_gamma   90.00
#
_symmetry.space_group_name_H-M   'P 1'
#
loop_
_entity.id
_entity.type
_entity.pdbx_description
1 polymer ?
#
loop_
_entity_poly.entity_id
_entity_poly.type
_entity_poly.pdbx_seq_one_letter_code
_entity_poly.pdbx_strand_id
1 'polypeptide(L)'
;VRPAPAHPSYQSDTQVLCTSFFSKLKPLEGGEIHTSLVRGRPGANSSSQELMQFTRARYIRLRLQKIRTWGADRSRVDRSTANRLFYSIKDITIGGQCICSGHGSKCKHDPVTGEAVCDCEHNTIGNHCDACSPLYNQEPFRVGTSQDGAPCQQCQCFGHATSCHYDPEVASARLSLNIDGIFSGGGVCNNCSKHTTSVNCDQCE
;
A
#
# COMPACT_ATOMS: atom_id res chain seq x y z
N VAL A 1 3.43 15.03 27.66
CA VAL A 1 4.61 14.71 26.82
C VAL A 1 5.46 15.96 26.69
N ARG A 2 6.73 15.94 27.12
CA ARG A 2 7.65 17.08 26.88
C ARG A 2 8.11 17.04 25.42
N PRO A 3 8.05 18.16 24.68
CA PRO A 3 8.40 18.15 23.27
C PRO A 3 9.91 18.02 23.06
N ALA A 4 10.32 17.19 22.09
CA ALA A 4 11.72 17.10 21.69
C ALA A 4 12.14 18.39 20.95
N PRO A 5 13.25 19.05 21.36
CA PRO A 5 13.69 20.33 20.78
C PRO A 5 14.47 20.21 19.47
N ALA A 6 15.01 19.01 19.18
CA ALA A 6 15.87 18.74 18.03
C ALA A 6 15.12 18.00 16.90
N HIS A 7 15.82 17.73 15.79
CA HIS A 7 15.32 16.88 14.72
C HIS A 7 14.82 15.53 15.26
N PRO A 8 13.69 15.00 14.75
CA PRO A 8 13.16 13.72 15.16
C PRO A 8 14.20 12.59 15.08
N SER A 9 14.45 11.91 16.21
CA SER A 9 15.05 10.58 16.22
C SER A 9 14.01 9.59 16.77
N TYR A 10 14.01 8.37 16.24
CA TYR A 10 12.99 7.37 16.54
C TYR A 10 13.65 6.13 17.14
N GLN A 11 13.06 5.63 18.23
CA GLN A 11 13.46 4.38 18.88
C GLN A 11 12.76 3.16 18.25
N SER A 12 11.60 3.36 17.62
CA SER A 12 10.84 2.31 16.92
C SER A 12 10.12 2.84 15.68
N ASP A 13 9.71 1.94 14.79
CA ASP A 13 9.06 2.28 13.52
C ASP A 13 7.66 2.88 13.71
N THR A 14 6.99 2.58 14.82
CA THR A 14 5.63 3.03 15.12
C THR A 14 5.60 4.21 16.09
N GLN A 15 6.75 4.67 16.59
CA GLN A 15 6.81 5.72 17.60
C GLN A 15 6.17 7.02 17.10
N VAL A 16 5.29 7.60 17.92
CA VAL A 16 4.69 8.92 17.71
C VAL A 16 5.54 9.98 18.42
N LEU A 17 5.77 11.12 17.74
CA LEU A 17 6.58 12.20 18.26
C LEU A 17 5.73 13.44 18.62
N CYS A 18 6.11 14.10 19.72
CA CYS A 18 5.75 15.48 19.98
C CYS A 18 7.03 16.33 19.89
N THR A 19 7.08 17.30 18.97
CA THR A 19 8.25 18.18 18.77
C THR A 19 7.84 19.65 18.80
N SER A 20 8.71 20.50 19.36
CA SER A 20 8.57 21.95 19.33
C SER A 20 9.35 22.60 18.19
N PHE A 21 10.07 21.81 17.38
CA PHE A 21 10.96 22.29 16.32
C PHE A 21 10.25 23.23 15.34
N PHE A 22 9.05 22.85 14.90
CA PHE A 22 8.20 23.62 13.98
C PHE A 22 7.22 24.58 14.70
N SER A 23 7.30 24.71 16.02
CA SER A 23 6.35 25.52 16.82
C SER A 23 6.88 26.88 17.24
N LYS A 24 8.03 27.30 16.67
CA LYS A 24 8.61 28.63 16.90
C LYS A 24 7.70 29.69 16.26
N LEU A 25 7.62 30.87 16.88
CA LEU A 25 6.75 31.95 16.39
C LEU A 25 7.25 32.55 15.06
N LYS A 26 8.56 32.56 14.85
CA LYS A 26 9.16 33.01 13.59
C LYS A 26 9.41 31.80 12.68
N PRO A 27 9.23 31.94 11.36
CA PRO A 27 8.74 33.13 10.65
C PRO A 27 7.22 33.33 10.81
N LEU A 28 6.74 34.57 10.70
CA LEU A 28 5.30 34.90 10.77
C LEU A 28 4.56 34.64 9.44
N GLU A 29 5.31 34.58 8.34
CA GLU A 29 4.82 34.33 6.99
C GLU A 29 5.72 33.30 6.32
N GLY A 30 5.18 32.53 5.37
CA GLY A 30 5.96 31.52 4.63
C GLY A 30 6.54 30.41 5.50
N GLY A 31 5.99 30.17 6.69
CA GLY A 31 6.40 29.06 7.55
C GLY A 31 6.11 27.72 6.89
N GLU A 32 7.09 26.83 6.90
CA GLU A 32 7.00 25.49 6.32
C GLU A 32 7.13 24.41 7.40
N ILE A 33 6.26 23.40 7.32
CA ILE A 33 6.33 22.19 8.15
C ILE A 33 6.57 21.02 7.22
N HIS A 34 7.80 20.53 7.19
CA HIS A 34 8.16 19.33 6.46
C HIS A 34 8.35 18.17 7.44
N THR A 35 7.55 17.11 7.28
CA THR A 35 7.65 15.90 8.11
C THR A 35 7.72 14.67 7.23
N SER A 36 8.66 13.78 7.56
CA SER A 36 8.80 12.48 6.90
C SER A 36 8.39 11.40 7.89
N LEU A 37 7.53 10.48 7.47
CA LEU A 37 7.12 9.33 8.30
C LEU A 37 8.12 8.17 8.26
N VAL A 38 9.08 8.17 7.32
CA VAL A 38 10.06 7.08 7.11
C VAL A 38 11.46 7.47 7.63
N ARG A 39 12.00 8.60 7.18
CA ARG A 39 13.36 9.05 7.51
C ARG A 39 13.61 9.10 9.02
N GLY A 40 14.70 8.47 9.46
CA GLY A 40 15.15 8.47 10.85
C GLY A 40 14.62 7.30 11.68
N ARG A 41 13.72 6.47 11.14
CA ARG A 41 13.24 5.25 11.79
C ARG A 41 14.15 4.05 11.51
N PRO A 42 14.29 3.10 12.45
CA PRO A 42 15.15 1.93 12.26
C PRO A 42 14.84 1.12 10.99
N GLY A 43 13.56 0.95 10.66
CA GLY A 43 13.09 0.15 9.53
C GLY A 43 13.23 0.81 8.15
N ALA A 44 13.72 2.05 8.08
CA ALA A 44 13.80 2.80 6.82
C ALA A 44 14.72 2.14 5.77
N ASN A 45 15.77 1.42 6.23
CA ASN A 45 16.74 0.77 5.36
C ASN A 45 16.50 -0.74 5.19
N SER A 46 15.59 -1.35 5.96
CA SER A 46 15.40 -2.79 6.03
C SER A 46 14.04 -3.27 5.54
N SER A 47 13.23 -2.39 4.93
CA SER A 47 11.87 -2.72 4.43
C SER A 47 10.99 -3.37 5.50
N SER A 48 11.02 -2.80 6.72
CA SER A 48 10.25 -3.28 7.88
C SER A 48 8.74 -3.31 7.61
N GLN A 49 8.09 -4.46 7.87
CA GLN A 49 6.63 -4.59 7.77
C GLN A 49 5.91 -3.63 8.71
N GLU A 50 6.45 -3.40 9.89
CA GLU A 50 5.90 -2.49 10.90
C GLU A 50 5.89 -1.04 10.37
N LEU A 51 6.96 -0.62 9.69
CA LEU A 51 7.05 0.70 9.09
C LEU A 51 6.12 0.85 7.88
N MET A 52 6.02 -0.17 7.04
CA MET A 52 5.08 -0.17 5.91
C MET A 52 3.64 -0.05 6.40
N GLN A 53 3.28 -0.75 7.49
CA GLN A 53 1.95 -0.67 8.07
C GLN A 53 1.71 0.70 8.74
N PHE A 54 2.72 1.26 9.41
CA PHE A 54 2.63 2.57 10.05
C PHE A 54 2.45 3.72 9.06
N THR A 55 3.07 3.63 7.87
CA THR A 55 2.99 4.67 6.84
C THR A 55 1.77 4.53 5.91
N ARG A 56 1.03 3.42 5.99
CA ARG A 56 -0.21 3.20 5.25
C ARG A 56 -1.29 4.16 5.73
N ALA A 57 -1.85 4.94 4.80
CA ALA A 57 -2.93 5.88 5.08
C ALA A 57 -3.93 5.94 3.93
N ARG A 58 -5.21 6.08 4.27
CA ARG A 58 -6.30 6.42 3.33
C ARG A 58 -6.71 7.89 3.44
N TYR A 59 -6.71 8.42 4.67
CA TYR A 59 -7.08 9.79 4.96
C TYR A 59 -6.03 10.43 5.86
N ILE A 60 -5.71 11.70 5.58
CA ILE A 60 -4.81 12.52 6.40
C ILE A 60 -5.61 13.69 6.94
N ARG A 61 -5.48 13.94 8.26
CA ARG A 61 -6.20 15.01 8.95
C ARG A 61 -5.21 15.94 9.65
N LEU A 62 -5.22 17.20 9.26
CA LEU A 62 -4.52 18.27 9.99
C LEU A 62 -5.45 18.82 11.07
N ARG A 63 -5.03 18.71 12.34
CA ARG A 63 -5.79 19.24 13.49
C ARG A 63 -5.05 20.39 14.16
N LEU A 64 -5.47 21.61 13.87
CA LEU A 64 -4.91 22.83 14.45
C LEU A 64 -5.65 23.14 15.76
N GLN A 65 -4.94 23.08 16.90
CA GLN A 65 -5.58 23.17 18.23
C GLN A 65 -5.37 24.51 18.93
N LYS A 66 -4.20 25.14 18.76
CA LYS A 66 -3.88 26.41 19.42
C LYS A 66 -3.00 27.30 18.54
N ILE A 67 -3.35 28.57 18.42
CA ILE A 67 -2.54 29.60 17.76
C ILE A 67 -1.48 30.08 18.76
N ARG A 68 -0.24 30.25 18.30
CA ARG A 68 0.82 30.87 19.10
C ARG A 68 0.61 32.38 19.11
N THR A 69 0.43 32.94 20.31
CA THR A 69 0.31 34.39 20.54
C THR A 69 1.59 34.93 21.16
N TRP A 70 1.99 36.15 20.76
CA TRP A 70 3.08 36.87 21.41
C TRP A 70 2.59 37.47 22.72
N GLY A 71 3.04 36.95 23.86
CA GLY A 71 2.92 37.60 25.19
C GLY A 71 1.51 37.94 25.71
N ALA A 72 0.45 37.72 24.95
CA ALA A 72 -0.90 38.07 25.36
C ALA A 72 -1.49 36.94 26.20
N ASP A 73 -1.69 37.21 27.49
CA ASP A 73 -2.64 36.47 28.30
C ASP A 73 -4.00 36.53 27.62
N ARG A 74 -4.62 35.36 27.38
CA ARG A 74 -5.90 35.23 26.66
C ARG A 74 -7.02 36.01 27.34
N SER A 75 -6.85 36.37 28.61
CA SER A 75 -7.78 37.16 29.42
C SER A 75 -7.93 38.64 28.98
N ARG A 76 -7.02 39.18 28.15
CA ARG A 76 -7.02 40.59 27.71
C ARG A 76 -6.90 40.79 26.19
N VAL A 77 -7.40 39.85 25.39
CA VAL A 77 -7.37 39.97 23.93
C VAL A 77 -8.51 40.90 23.48
N ASP A 78 -8.20 42.15 23.18
CA ASP A 78 -9.14 43.07 22.52
C ASP A 78 -9.59 42.52 21.15
N ARG A 79 -10.81 42.87 20.71
CA ARG A 79 -11.45 42.42 19.48
C ARG A 79 -10.54 42.63 18.25
N SER A 80 -9.79 43.73 18.22
CA SER A 80 -8.82 44.04 17.16
C SER A 80 -7.68 43.00 17.08
N THR A 81 -7.21 42.50 18.23
CA THR A 81 -6.15 41.48 18.29
C THR A 81 -6.69 40.09 17.94
N ALA A 82 -7.90 39.76 18.39
CA ALA A 82 -8.55 38.48 18.06
C ALA A 82 -8.75 38.32 16.55
N ASN A 83 -9.13 39.39 15.84
CA ASN A 83 -9.33 39.38 14.40
C ASN A 83 -8.04 39.12 13.59
N ARG A 84 -6.87 39.25 14.21
CA ARG A 84 -5.56 39.00 13.57
C ARG A 84 -5.03 37.58 13.80
N LEU A 85 -5.74 36.76 14.58
CA LEU A 85 -5.33 35.41 14.93
C LEU A 85 -6.15 34.39 14.12
N PHE A 86 -5.57 33.91 13.03
CA PHE A 86 -6.16 32.89 12.19
C PHE A 86 -5.10 31.87 11.77
N TYR A 87 -5.57 30.71 11.31
CA TYR A 87 -4.72 29.76 10.61
C TYR A 87 -4.78 30.06 9.12
N SER A 88 -3.62 30.08 8.46
CA SER A 88 -3.52 30.20 7.02
C SER A 88 -2.58 29.11 6.51
N ILE A 89 -3.03 28.36 5.51
CA ILE A 89 -2.26 27.32 4.83
C ILE A 89 -2.37 27.62 3.35
N LYS A 90 -1.23 27.90 2.72
CA LYS A 90 -1.16 28.19 1.28
C LYS A 90 -1.14 26.92 0.44
N ASP A 91 -0.41 25.91 0.88
CA ASP A 91 -0.21 24.67 0.16
C ASP A 91 -0.14 23.47 1.11
N ILE A 92 -0.64 22.32 0.66
CA ILE A 92 -0.49 21.03 1.32
C ILE A 92 0.00 20.03 0.27
N THR A 93 1.27 19.66 0.36
CA THR A 93 1.86 18.62 -0.47
C THR A 93 2.09 17.36 0.38
N ILE A 94 1.51 16.24 -0.05
CA ILE A 94 1.68 14.92 0.57
C ILE A 94 2.33 13.99 -0.46
N GLY A 95 3.56 13.56 -0.19
CA GLY A 95 4.22 12.52 -0.99
C GLY A 95 3.82 11.13 -0.52
N GLY A 96 3.49 10.24 -1.47
CA GLY A 96 3.14 8.85 -1.20
C GLY A 96 3.14 8.02 -2.48
N GLN A 97 2.95 6.71 -2.33
CA GLN A 97 2.85 5.76 -3.44
C GLN A 97 1.65 4.84 -3.21
N CYS A 98 0.95 4.49 -4.30
CA CYS A 98 -0.10 3.48 -4.26
C CYS A 98 0.47 2.11 -3.89
N ILE A 99 -0.29 1.35 -3.08
CA ILE A 99 0.08 -0.01 -2.71
C ILE A 99 -0.48 -0.96 -3.77
N CYS A 100 0.39 -1.44 -4.65
CA CYS A 100 0.05 -2.37 -5.74
C CYS A 100 0.74 -3.72 -5.59
N SER A 101 1.13 -4.09 -4.36
CA SER A 101 1.76 -5.38 -4.03
C SER A 101 2.99 -5.76 -4.90
N GLY A 102 3.68 -4.76 -5.47
CA GLY A 102 4.80 -5.01 -6.40
C GLY A 102 4.40 -5.41 -7.83
N HIS A 103 3.09 -5.41 -8.15
CA HIS A 103 2.54 -5.80 -9.46
C HIS A 103 1.87 -4.65 -10.20
N GLY A 104 2.19 -3.40 -9.88
CA GLY A 104 1.65 -2.26 -10.60
C GLY A 104 2.60 -1.07 -10.52
N SER A 105 3.00 -0.56 -11.68
CA SER A 105 3.84 0.63 -11.79
C SER A 105 3.07 1.94 -11.64
N LYS A 106 1.74 1.89 -11.81
CA LYS A 106 0.84 3.05 -11.81
C LYS A 106 -0.48 2.72 -11.12
N CYS A 107 -1.17 3.75 -10.67
CA CYS A 107 -2.55 3.68 -10.20
C CYS A 107 -3.38 4.80 -10.82
N LYS A 108 -4.65 4.54 -11.07
CA LYS A 108 -5.63 5.46 -11.64
C LYS A 108 -6.76 5.65 -10.64
N HIS A 109 -7.39 6.82 -10.65
CA HIS A 109 -8.60 7.02 -9.85
C HIS A 109 -9.81 6.39 -10.54
N ASP A 110 -10.55 5.59 -9.79
CA ASP A 110 -11.85 5.09 -10.21
C ASP A 110 -12.83 6.28 -10.30
N PRO A 111 -13.51 6.48 -11.45
CA PRO A 111 -14.35 7.65 -11.67
C PRO A 111 -15.66 7.64 -10.85
N VAL A 112 -16.08 6.48 -10.34
CA VAL A 112 -17.31 6.30 -9.58
C VAL A 112 -17.04 6.44 -8.08
N THR A 113 -16.01 5.76 -7.59
CA THR A 113 -15.69 5.72 -6.15
C THR A 113 -14.66 6.78 -5.72
N GLY A 114 -13.87 7.30 -6.67
CA GLY A 114 -12.74 8.19 -6.41
C GLY A 114 -11.52 7.48 -5.80
N GLU A 115 -11.60 6.18 -5.54
CA GLU A 115 -10.49 5.41 -4.97
C GLU A 115 -9.37 5.19 -6.00
N ALA A 116 -8.12 5.16 -5.53
CA ALA A 116 -7.01 4.82 -6.39
C ALA A 116 -6.93 3.29 -6.56
N VAL A 117 -7.01 2.84 -7.81
CA VAL A 117 -6.94 1.44 -8.24
C VAL A 117 -5.64 1.24 -9.01
N CYS A 118 -4.92 0.15 -8.71
CA CYS A 118 -3.69 -0.19 -9.40
C CYS A 118 -3.94 -0.65 -10.85
N ASP A 119 -3.05 -0.24 -11.75
CA ASP A 119 -2.99 -0.79 -13.11
C ASP A 119 -2.19 -2.09 -13.03
N CYS A 120 -2.87 -3.21 -12.78
CA CYS A 120 -2.21 -4.47 -12.46
C CYS A 120 -1.49 -5.09 -13.65
N GLU A 121 -0.26 -5.53 -13.38
CA GLU A 121 0.64 -6.26 -14.27
C GLU A 121 0.78 -7.70 -13.74
N HIS A 122 1.73 -8.48 -14.26
CA HIS A 122 2.11 -9.78 -13.67
C HIS A 122 0.95 -10.79 -13.52
N ASN A 123 -0.08 -10.67 -14.36
CA ASN A 123 -1.32 -11.45 -14.33
C ASN A 123 -2.08 -11.40 -12.99
N THR A 124 -1.95 -10.28 -12.28
CA THR A 124 -2.66 -10.03 -11.02
C THR A 124 -3.93 -9.21 -11.25
N ILE A 125 -4.83 -9.22 -10.28
CA ILE A 125 -6.09 -8.51 -10.28
C ILE A 125 -6.40 -7.99 -8.87
N GLY A 126 -7.43 -7.14 -8.76
CA GLY A 126 -7.86 -6.50 -7.52
C GLY A 126 -7.37 -5.06 -7.44
N ASN A 127 -7.93 -4.28 -6.51
CA ASN A 127 -7.60 -2.86 -6.39
C ASN A 127 -6.13 -2.61 -6.03
N HIS A 128 -5.50 -3.60 -5.40
CA HIS A 128 -4.11 -3.58 -4.94
C HIS A 128 -3.24 -4.67 -5.59
N CYS A 129 -3.73 -5.31 -6.65
CA CYS A 129 -3.04 -6.41 -7.33
C CYS A 129 -2.62 -7.54 -6.37
N ASP A 130 -3.53 -7.88 -5.46
CA ASP A 130 -3.33 -8.78 -4.31
C ASP A 130 -3.90 -10.18 -4.54
N ALA A 131 -4.30 -10.49 -5.77
CA ALA A 131 -4.74 -11.81 -6.20
C ALA A 131 -4.27 -12.12 -7.63
N CYS A 132 -4.12 -13.39 -7.96
CA CYS A 132 -3.88 -13.82 -9.33
C CYS A 132 -5.19 -13.78 -10.14
N SER A 133 -5.06 -13.54 -11.45
CA SER A 133 -6.17 -13.63 -12.39
C SER A 133 -6.75 -15.05 -12.45
N PRO A 134 -8.03 -15.25 -12.84
CA PRO A 134 -8.71 -16.53 -12.70
C PRO A 134 -8.00 -17.76 -13.27
N LEU A 135 -7.26 -17.64 -14.37
CA LEU A 135 -6.54 -18.76 -15.00
C LEU A 135 -5.04 -18.83 -14.61
N TYR A 136 -4.59 -18.02 -13.64
CA TYR A 136 -3.17 -17.84 -13.31
C TYR A 136 -2.82 -18.32 -11.90
N ASN A 137 -3.33 -19.50 -11.52
CA ASN A 137 -3.15 -20.08 -10.19
C ASN A 137 -2.30 -21.36 -10.21
N GLN A 138 -1.31 -21.46 -11.11
CA GLN A 138 -0.39 -22.61 -11.13
C GLN A 138 0.53 -22.63 -9.90
N GLU A 139 0.89 -21.45 -9.39
CA GLU A 139 1.63 -21.22 -8.15
C GLU A 139 0.82 -20.32 -7.21
N PRO A 140 1.09 -20.36 -5.89
CA PRO A 140 0.46 -19.43 -4.96
C PRO A 140 0.88 -17.99 -5.24
N PHE A 141 -0.02 -17.04 -5.00
CA PHE A 141 0.28 -15.62 -5.11
C PHE A 141 1.48 -15.22 -4.22
N ARG A 142 2.35 -14.35 -4.74
CA ARG A 142 3.50 -13.78 -4.02
C ARG A 142 3.62 -12.31 -4.36
N VAL A 143 3.92 -11.49 -3.35
CA VAL A 143 4.18 -10.05 -3.52
C VAL A 143 5.45 -9.83 -4.34
N GLY A 144 5.38 -8.93 -5.32
CA GLY A 144 6.54 -8.51 -6.12
C GLY A 144 7.56 -7.70 -5.32
N THR A 145 8.82 -7.89 -5.63
CA THR A 145 9.97 -7.16 -5.07
C THR A 145 10.73 -6.44 -6.19
N SER A 146 11.73 -5.62 -5.83
CA SER A 146 12.59 -4.99 -6.82
C SER A 146 13.49 -5.97 -7.58
N GLN A 147 13.66 -7.21 -7.09
CA GLN A 147 14.51 -8.24 -7.70
C GLN A 147 13.71 -9.28 -8.46
N ASP A 148 12.51 -9.62 -7.96
CA ASP A 148 11.60 -10.61 -8.55
C ASP A 148 10.18 -10.02 -8.59
N GLY A 149 9.62 -9.86 -9.79
CA GLY A 149 8.26 -9.36 -9.99
C GLY A 149 7.16 -10.35 -9.59
N ALA A 150 7.54 -11.62 -9.33
CA ALA A 150 6.67 -12.69 -8.89
C ALA A 150 5.35 -12.84 -9.70
N PRO A 151 5.43 -12.97 -11.04
CA PRO A 151 4.23 -13.06 -11.86
C PRO A 151 3.44 -14.34 -11.60
N CYS A 152 2.11 -14.20 -11.59
CA CYS A 152 1.21 -15.33 -11.50
C CYS A 152 1.32 -16.20 -12.76
N GLN A 153 1.48 -17.50 -12.57
CA GLN A 153 1.67 -18.45 -13.67
C GLN A 153 0.34 -19.08 -14.11
N GLN A 154 0.14 -19.14 -15.43
CA GLN A 154 -1.05 -19.71 -16.04
C GLN A 154 -1.17 -21.22 -15.79
N CYS A 155 -2.38 -21.68 -15.46
CA CYS A 155 -2.71 -23.10 -15.39
C CYS A 155 -2.85 -23.70 -16.79
N GLN A 156 -2.42 -24.95 -16.97
CA GLN A 156 -2.66 -25.68 -18.22
C GLN A 156 -4.02 -26.38 -18.17
N CYS A 157 -5.02 -25.81 -18.82
CA CYS A 157 -6.36 -26.42 -18.92
C CYS A 157 -6.72 -26.85 -20.35
N PHE A 158 -5.75 -26.84 -21.28
CA PHE A 158 -5.92 -27.20 -22.70
C PHE A 158 -7.09 -26.51 -23.43
N GLY A 159 -7.50 -25.32 -22.96
CA GLY A 159 -8.66 -24.60 -23.53
C GLY A 159 -10.02 -25.20 -23.16
N HIS A 160 -10.07 -25.99 -22.09
CA HIS A 160 -11.29 -26.61 -21.53
C HIS A 160 -11.78 -25.94 -20.25
N ALA A 161 -11.05 -24.97 -19.69
CA ALA A 161 -11.50 -24.16 -18.56
C ALA A 161 -11.02 -22.71 -18.71
N THR A 162 -11.76 -21.76 -18.14
CA THR A 162 -11.43 -20.33 -18.11
C THR A 162 -10.92 -19.84 -16.76
N SER A 163 -10.89 -20.73 -15.77
CA SER A 163 -10.32 -20.45 -14.45
C SER A 163 -9.76 -21.72 -13.82
N CYS A 164 -8.87 -21.54 -12.86
CA CYS A 164 -8.29 -22.58 -12.03
C CYS A 164 -8.07 -22.04 -10.61
N HIS A 165 -7.86 -22.91 -9.65
CA HIS A 165 -7.40 -22.55 -8.31
C HIS A 165 -6.10 -23.29 -7.99
N TYR A 166 -5.34 -22.75 -7.04
CA TYR A 166 -4.14 -23.40 -6.55
C TYR A 166 -4.51 -24.39 -5.44
N ASP A 167 -4.01 -25.61 -5.55
CA ASP A 167 -4.12 -26.65 -4.54
C ASP A 167 -2.71 -27.14 -4.12
N PRO A 168 -2.32 -26.94 -2.83
CA PRO A 168 -1.01 -27.36 -2.35
C PRO A 168 -0.82 -28.89 -2.32
N GLU A 169 -1.90 -29.67 -2.17
CA GLU A 169 -1.82 -31.13 -2.17
C GLU A 169 -1.49 -31.64 -3.58
N VAL A 170 -2.15 -31.08 -4.59
CA VAL A 170 -1.87 -31.34 -6.02
C VAL A 170 -0.43 -30.95 -6.37
N ALA A 171 0.05 -29.82 -5.85
CA ALA A 171 1.44 -29.41 -6.02
C ALA A 171 2.43 -30.39 -5.38
N SER A 172 2.16 -30.82 -4.16
CA SER A 172 3.01 -31.76 -3.43
C SER A 172 3.07 -33.14 -4.12
N ALA A 173 1.95 -33.57 -4.69
CA ALA A 173 1.80 -34.82 -5.41
C ALA A 173 2.30 -34.76 -6.87
N ARG A 174 2.70 -33.57 -7.36
CA ARG A 174 3.12 -33.33 -8.75
C ARG A 174 2.07 -33.79 -9.77
N LEU A 175 0.81 -33.42 -9.53
CA LEU A 175 -0.32 -33.84 -10.35
C LEU A 175 -0.80 -32.76 -11.34
N SER A 176 -0.30 -31.53 -11.23
CA SER A 176 -0.66 -30.45 -12.15
C SER A 176 0.44 -30.22 -13.18
N LEU A 177 0.06 -30.26 -14.45
CA LEU A 177 0.90 -29.88 -15.57
C LEU A 177 0.93 -28.35 -15.70
N ASN A 178 2.11 -27.76 -15.89
CA ASN A 178 2.25 -26.35 -16.25
C ASN A 178 2.19 -26.15 -17.78
N ILE A 179 2.27 -24.89 -18.22
CA ILE A 179 2.24 -24.54 -19.65
C ILE A 179 3.43 -25.08 -20.46
N ASP A 180 4.54 -25.41 -19.82
CA ASP A 180 5.75 -25.98 -20.45
C ASP A 180 5.67 -27.51 -20.57
N GLY A 181 4.57 -28.14 -20.13
CA GLY A 181 4.40 -29.59 -20.15
C GLY A 181 5.16 -30.31 -19.04
N ILE A 182 5.50 -29.61 -17.94
CA ILE A 182 6.20 -30.18 -16.79
C ILE A 182 5.22 -30.27 -15.61
N PHE A 183 5.24 -31.39 -14.89
CA PHE A 183 4.48 -31.56 -13.65
C PHE A 183 5.09 -30.74 -12.51
N SER A 184 4.69 -29.47 -12.43
CA SER A 184 5.20 -28.48 -11.50
C SER A 184 4.11 -27.46 -11.19
N GLY A 185 3.92 -27.14 -9.90
CA GLY A 185 2.82 -26.30 -9.43
C GLY A 185 1.58 -27.12 -9.05
N GLY A 186 0.52 -26.41 -8.66
CA GLY A 186 -0.71 -26.98 -8.10
C GLY A 186 -1.99 -26.44 -8.73
N GLY A 187 -1.94 -25.98 -9.97
CA GLY A 187 -3.13 -25.46 -10.65
C GLY A 187 -4.15 -26.56 -10.93
N VAL A 188 -5.38 -26.37 -10.47
CA VAL A 188 -6.53 -27.26 -10.73
C VAL A 188 -7.58 -26.51 -11.52
N CYS A 189 -7.89 -27.01 -12.71
CA CYS A 189 -8.86 -26.40 -13.60
C CYS A 189 -10.29 -26.51 -13.04
N ASN A 190 -11.02 -25.40 -13.08
CA ASN A 190 -12.40 -25.34 -12.60
C ASN A 190 -13.37 -25.58 -13.75
N ASN A 191 -14.39 -26.42 -13.53
CA ASN A 191 -15.49 -26.65 -14.47
C ASN A 191 -15.00 -27.00 -15.89
N CYS A 192 -14.26 -28.11 -16.01
CA CYS A 192 -13.82 -28.62 -17.30
C CYS A 192 -15.01 -28.74 -18.29
N SER A 193 -14.81 -28.26 -19.50
CA SER A 193 -15.82 -28.19 -20.55
C SER A 193 -15.50 -29.14 -21.70
N LYS A 194 -16.47 -29.38 -22.59
CA LYS A 194 -16.33 -30.31 -23.74
C LYS A 194 -16.08 -31.76 -23.31
N HIS A 195 -16.76 -32.22 -22.26
CA HIS A 195 -16.69 -33.61 -21.75
C HIS A 195 -15.29 -34.07 -21.36
N THR A 196 -14.52 -33.14 -20.77
CA THR A 196 -13.20 -33.43 -20.22
C THR A 196 -13.23 -33.39 -18.69
N THR A 197 -12.33 -34.14 -18.07
CA THR A 197 -12.13 -34.24 -16.62
C THR A 197 -10.62 -34.25 -16.30
N SER A 198 -10.26 -34.43 -15.03
CA SER A 198 -8.92 -34.35 -14.42
C SER A 198 -8.49 -32.95 -13.94
N VAL A 199 -7.32 -32.88 -13.26
CA VAL A 199 -6.67 -31.66 -12.78
C VAL A 199 -6.45 -30.64 -13.90
N ASN A 200 -6.09 -31.11 -15.09
CA ASN A 200 -5.74 -30.27 -16.25
C ASN A 200 -6.81 -30.30 -17.37
N CYS A 201 -7.96 -30.94 -17.14
CA CYS A 201 -8.99 -31.17 -18.18
C CYS A 201 -8.45 -31.92 -19.41
N ASP A 202 -7.56 -32.90 -19.20
CA ASP A 202 -6.85 -33.63 -20.27
C ASP A 202 -7.40 -35.05 -20.51
N GLN A 203 -8.36 -35.49 -19.71
CA GLN A 203 -9.01 -36.80 -19.83
C GLN A 203 -10.46 -36.65 -20.29
N CYS A 204 -11.04 -37.65 -20.94
CA CYS A 204 -12.48 -37.68 -21.24
C CYS A 204 -13.26 -38.18 -20.03
N GLU A 205 -14.48 -37.67 -19.86
CA GLU A 205 -15.47 -38.17 -18.88
C GLU A 205 -15.86 -39.64 -19.09
#